data_AF-A0A835I4T3-F1
#
_entry.id   AF-A0A835I4T3-F1
#
_cell.length_a   1.000
_cell.length_b   1.000
_cell.length_c   1.000
_cell.angle_alpha   90.00
_cell.angle_beta   90.00
_cell.angle_gamma   90.00
#
_symmetry.space_group_name_H-M   'P 1'
#
loop_
_entity.id
_entity.type
_entity.pdbx_description
1 polymer ?
#
loop_
_entity_poly.entity_id
_entity_poly.type
_entity_poly.pdbx_seq_one_letter_code
_entity_poly.pdbx_strand_id
1 'polypeptide(L)'
;MASLFSIPILPLIIFFLFITSTHSDSSTSLETPTPTLSSFEQESLYHILESIDSTFNWRLNYPDDLCYSGPRGVTCDYFTETNGVTSLHITELNFGYVSDYSSFPPCSSTSSFSPSLTSLTYLRKLFFYKCFTDVTTHVTLPGYFSNLSTSLEQLVFIENPALFGSLDGIISSFKNLKRLVFVGSNVTGEIPYGVGELSELEQVTLTRNEFYGKVPESLGKLKKLKVVDLSYNGFEGNVPDSFGEITELFKLDLSSNHFDGKIQMV
;
A
#
# COMPACT_ATOMS: atom_id res chain seq x y z
N MET A 1 57.88 65.58 -37.49
CA MET A 1 57.76 65.94 -36.06
C MET A 1 57.40 64.69 -35.30
N ALA A 2 58.20 64.36 -34.26
CA ALA A 2 58.09 63.23 -33.31
C ALA A 2 58.15 61.82 -33.94
N SER A 3 58.94 60.79 -33.56
CA SER A 3 59.87 60.39 -32.48
C SER A 3 59.39 58.99 -32.06
N LEU A 4 60.12 57.93 -31.75
CA LEU A 4 61.53 57.53 -31.67
C LEU A 4 61.46 55.99 -31.54
N PHE A 5 62.39 55.29 -32.18
CA PHE A 5 62.99 53.97 -31.87
C PHE A 5 62.15 52.70 -31.55
N SER A 6 62.46 51.65 -32.31
CA SER A 6 62.20 50.23 -32.05
C SER A 6 63.36 49.55 -31.26
N ILE A 7 63.35 48.21 -31.24
CA ILE A 7 64.35 47.20 -30.82
C ILE A 7 64.14 46.69 -29.33
N PRO A 8 64.40 45.41 -28.96
CA PRO A 8 63.39 44.38 -28.62
C PRO A 8 63.72 43.55 -27.35
N ILE A 9 62.81 42.83 -26.69
CA ILE A 9 63.23 41.85 -25.64
C ILE A 9 62.36 40.57 -25.64
N LEU A 10 63.07 39.43 -25.70
CA LEU A 10 62.69 38.01 -25.65
C LEU A 10 62.21 37.58 -24.22
N PRO A 11 61.70 36.35 -24.02
CA PRO A 11 60.90 35.96 -22.86
C PRO A 11 61.73 35.72 -21.60
N LEU A 12 61.12 35.96 -20.43
CA LEU A 12 61.69 35.59 -19.14
C LEU A 12 61.06 34.27 -18.65
N ILE A 13 61.88 33.23 -18.61
CA ILE A 13 61.67 32.03 -17.79
C ILE A 13 62.20 32.37 -16.39
N ILE A 14 61.39 32.19 -15.34
CA ILE A 14 61.87 32.09 -13.95
C ILE A 14 61.29 30.81 -13.34
N PHE A 15 62.18 30.03 -12.71
CA PHE A 15 61.94 28.78 -12.02
C PHE A 15 62.02 29.01 -10.49
N PHE A 16 61.30 28.16 -9.74
CA PHE A 16 61.38 27.84 -8.30
C PHE A 16 60.78 28.80 -7.25
N LEU A 17 59.76 28.30 -6.53
CA LEU A 17 59.96 27.72 -5.18
C LEU A 17 58.75 26.87 -4.78
N PHE A 18 59.01 25.61 -4.42
CA PHE A 18 58.08 24.78 -3.67
C PHE A 18 57.94 25.36 -2.26
N ILE A 19 56.73 25.76 -1.89
CA ILE A 19 56.32 25.84 -0.49
C ILE A 19 55.03 25.06 -0.37
N THR A 20 55.14 23.90 0.27
CA THR A 20 54.02 23.10 0.73
C THR A 20 53.23 23.90 1.76
N SER A 21 52.01 24.32 1.40
CA SER A 21 51.00 24.67 2.37
C SER A 21 49.82 23.72 2.16
N THR A 22 49.76 22.73 3.02
CA THR A 22 48.61 21.87 3.23
C THR A 22 47.48 22.74 3.79
N HIS A 23 46.58 23.20 2.92
CA HIS A 23 45.24 23.54 3.35
C HIS A 23 44.27 22.51 2.79
N SER A 24 44.04 21.53 3.65
CA SER A 24 42.92 20.61 3.63
C SER A 24 41.62 21.41 3.76
N ASP A 25 41.03 21.82 2.64
CA ASP A 25 39.59 21.99 2.60
C ASP A 25 38.96 20.61 2.40
N SER A 26 39.03 19.82 3.48
CA SER A 26 38.11 18.71 3.70
C SER A 26 36.78 19.29 4.15
N SER A 27 36.05 19.93 3.24
CA SER A 27 34.60 19.98 3.36
C SER A 27 34.06 18.62 2.89
N THR A 28 34.36 17.57 3.65
CA THR A 28 33.48 16.41 3.69
C THR A 28 32.17 16.94 4.25
N SER A 29 31.23 17.29 3.38
CA SER A 29 29.83 17.26 3.75
C SER A 29 29.61 15.92 4.43
N LEU A 30 29.25 15.93 5.72
CA LEU A 30 28.64 14.78 6.34
C LEU A 30 27.32 14.56 5.60
N GLU A 31 27.38 13.94 4.42
CA GLU A 31 26.22 13.26 3.88
C GLU A 31 25.98 12.11 4.85
N THR A 32 25.06 12.32 5.79
CA THR A 32 24.46 11.22 6.52
C THR A 32 23.98 10.23 5.47
N PRO A 33 24.45 8.96 5.49
CA PRO A 33 24.09 8.00 4.46
C PRO A 33 22.57 7.95 4.37
N THR A 34 22.06 8.11 3.15
CA THR A 34 20.62 8.01 2.87
C THR A 34 20.12 6.68 3.42
N PRO A 35 19.08 6.65 4.29
CA PRO A 35 18.57 5.41 4.84
C PRO A 35 18.22 4.43 3.72
N THR A 36 18.69 3.19 3.85
CA THR A 36 18.41 2.09 2.92
C THR A 36 17.42 1.12 3.54
N LEU A 37 16.72 0.37 2.72
CA LEU A 37 15.86 -0.71 3.19
C LEU A 37 16.70 -1.73 3.94
N SER A 38 16.18 -2.24 5.06
CA SER A 38 16.88 -3.28 5.82
C SER A 38 16.96 -4.57 4.98
N SER A 39 18.07 -5.31 5.09
CA SER A 39 18.22 -6.58 4.37
C SER A 39 17.12 -7.59 4.73
N PHE A 40 16.59 -7.52 5.96
CA PHE A 40 15.49 -8.34 6.43
C PHE A 40 14.16 -8.00 5.73
N GLU A 41 13.81 -6.71 5.62
CA GLU A 41 12.60 -6.29 4.88
C GLU A 41 12.74 -6.54 3.38
N GLN A 42 13.94 -6.33 2.82
CA GLN A 42 14.21 -6.62 1.42
C GLN A 42 14.00 -8.12 1.10
N GLU A 43 14.53 -9.01 1.95
CA GLU A 43 14.32 -10.45 1.80
C GLU A 43 12.85 -10.86 2.00
N SER A 44 12.18 -10.25 2.98
CA SER A 44 10.75 -10.46 3.20
C SER A 44 9.94 -10.06 1.97
N LEU A 45 10.29 -8.95 1.32
CA LEU A 45 9.64 -8.49 0.11
C LEU A 45 9.89 -9.44 -1.07
N TYR A 46 11.10 -9.97 -1.25
CA TYR A 46 11.35 -10.99 -2.27
C TYR A 46 10.45 -12.21 -2.08
N HIS A 47 10.33 -12.73 -0.85
CA HIS A 47 9.43 -13.86 -0.58
C HIS A 47 7.96 -13.56 -0.88
N ILE A 48 7.51 -12.32 -0.69
CA ILE A 48 6.16 -11.90 -1.07
C ILE A 48 6.04 -11.82 -2.60
N LEU A 49 6.98 -11.19 -3.30
CA LEU A 49 6.97 -11.08 -4.75
C LEU A 49 7.00 -12.47 -5.43
N GLU A 50 7.85 -13.37 -4.94
CA GLU A 50 7.98 -14.74 -5.42
C GLU A 50 6.72 -15.58 -5.13
N SER A 51 5.99 -15.32 -4.04
CA SER A 51 4.72 -16.01 -3.76
C SER A 51 3.58 -15.56 -4.66
N ILE A 52 3.65 -14.32 -5.17
CA ILE A 52 2.68 -13.74 -6.09
C ILE A 52 2.99 -14.11 -7.54
N ASP A 53 4.26 -14.10 -7.95
CA ASP A 53 4.68 -14.60 -9.25
C ASP A 53 6.04 -15.27 -9.15
N SER A 54 6.03 -16.59 -9.06
CA SER A 54 7.24 -17.43 -9.04
C SER A 54 7.88 -17.60 -10.42
N THR A 55 7.20 -17.21 -11.50
CA THR A 55 7.71 -17.34 -12.87
C THR A 55 8.63 -16.17 -13.24
N PHE A 56 8.47 -15.03 -12.57
CA PHE A 56 9.33 -13.87 -12.72
C PHE A 56 10.56 -13.97 -11.82
N ASN A 57 11.75 -13.79 -12.40
CA ASN A 57 12.99 -13.80 -11.63
C ASN A 57 13.22 -12.42 -10.98
N TRP A 58 12.54 -12.19 -9.85
CA TRP A 58 12.54 -10.91 -9.12
C TRP A 58 13.94 -10.44 -8.76
N ARG A 59 14.77 -11.34 -8.22
CA ARG A 59 16.13 -11.02 -7.76
C ARG A 59 17.07 -10.66 -8.89
N LEU A 60 16.90 -11.25 -10.08
CA LEU A 60 17.70 -10.91 -11.25
C LEU A 60 17.30 -9.56 -11.85
N ASN A 61 16.00 -9.26 -11.87
CA ASN A 61 15.48 -8.04 -12.50
C ASN A 61 15.54 -6.82 -11.58
N TYR A 62 15.52 -7.03 -10.26
CA TYR A 62 15.56 -5.97 -9.25
C TYR A 62 16.61 -6.29 -8.18
N PRO A 63 17.90 -6.42 -8.51
CA PRO A 63 18.94 -6.89 -7.58
C PRO A 63 19.28 -5.89 -6.46
N ASP A 64 18.99 -4.61 -6.69
CA ASP A 64 19.32 -3.50 -5.79
C ASP A 64 18.24 -3.28 -4.73
N ASP A 65 18.40 -2.24 -3.91
CA ASP A 65 17.42 -1.84 -2.89
C ASP A 65 16.04 -1.60 -3.53
N LEU A 66 15.05 -2.38 -3.09
CA LEU A 66 13.69 -2.39 -3.65
C LEU A 66 12.91 -1.10 -3.38
N CYS A 67 13.36 -0.23 -2.47
CA CYS A 67 12.76 1.08 -2.27
C CYS A 67 13.26 2.13 -3.27
N TYR A 68 14.47 1.98 -3.80
CA TYR A 68 15.06 2.92 -4.76
C TYR A 68 14.90 2.45 -6.21
N SER A 69 15.10 1.16 -6.44
CA SER A 69 15.13 0.56 -7.78
C SER A 69 14.14 -0.60 -7.92
N GLY A 70 13.16 -0.73 -7.02
CA GLY A 70 12.16 -1.79 -7.09
C GLY A 70 11.01 -1.54 -8.08
N PRO A 71 10.09 -2.51 -8.20
CA PRO A 71 8.93 -2.38 -9.07
C PRO A 71 7.96 -1.31 -8.54
N ARG A 72 7.28 -0.58 -9.43
CA ARG A 72 6.42 0.58 -9.09
C ARG A 72 5.24 0.29 -8.15
N GLY A 73 4.90 -0.98 -7.91
CA GLY A 73 3.89 -1.35 -6.91
C GLY A 73 4.41 -1.38 -5.47
N VAL A 74 5.73 -1.24 -5.26
CA VAL A 74 6.39 -1.16 -3.96
C VAL A 74 6.63 0.31 -3.65
N THR A 75 6.12 0.77 -2.51
CA THR A 75 6.36 2.13 -2.00
C THR A 75 6.97 2.03 -0.62
N CYS A 76 7.95 2.89 -0.36
CA CYS A 76 8.61 3.01 0.93
C CYS A 76 8.57 4.44 1.42
N ASP A 77 8.49 4.60 2.74
CA ASP A 77 8.50 5.92 3.37
C ASP A 77 9.54 5.98 4.49
N TYR A 78 10.02 7.19 4.72
CA TYR A 78 10.95 7.49 5.80
C TYR A 78 10.22 7.67 7.12
N PHE A 79 10.78 7.12 8.19
CA PHE A 79 10.29 7.29 9.55
C PHE A 79 11.43 7.82 10.42
N THR A 80 11.25 8.99 11.00
CA THR A 80 12.23 9.58 11.91
C THR A 80 11.85 9.25 13.34
N GLU A 81 12.70 8.48 14.01
CA GLU A 81 12.58 8.17 15.43
C GLU A 81 12.86 9.41 16.30
N THR A 82 12.45 9.37 17.57
CA THR A 82 12.63 10.47 18.54
C THR A 82 14.09 10.83 18.81
N ASN A 83 15.02 9.91 18.52
CA ASN A 83 16.46 10.09 18.60
C ASN A 83 17.06 10.78 17.35
N GLY A 84 16.24 11.12 16.34
CA GLY A 84 16.65 11.73 15.08
C GLY A 84 17.14 10.74 14.02
N VAL A 85 17.19 9.45 14.32
CA VAL A 85 17.53 8.40 13.34
C VAL A 85 16.37 8.22 12.39
N THR A 86 16.66 8.24 11.08
CA THR A 86 15.66 8.00 10.05
C THR A 86 15.82 6.59 9.49
N SER A 87 14.75 5.80 9.48
CA SER A 87 14.66 4.50 8.83
C SER A 87 13.80 4.56 7.57
N LEU A 88 13.97 3.59 6.68
CA LEU A 88 13.19 3.44 5.45
C LEU A 88 12.46 2.10 5.51
N HIS A 89 11.15 2.12 5.33
CA HIS A 89 10.30 0.92 5.44
C HIS A 89 9.31 0.83 4.29
N ILE A 90 8.92 -0.40 3.94
CA ILE A 90 7.88 -0.66 2.94
C ILE A 90 6.52 -0.32 3.53
N THR A 91 5.76 0.53 2.84
CA THR A 91 4.48 1.07 3.32
C THR A 91 3.31 0.76 2.40
N GLU A 92 3.56 0.53 1.11
CA GLU A 92 2.51 0.10 0.18
C GLU A 92 2.98 -1.03 -0.72
N LEU A 93 2.09 -2.00 -0.91
CA LEU A 93 2.22 -3.07 -1.88
C LEU A 93 0.98 -3.11 -2.76
N ASN A 94 1.20 -2.98 -4.08
CA ASN A 94 0.16 -3.03 -5.09
C ASN A 94 0.52 -4.12 -6.10
N PHE A 95 -0.37 -5.10 -6.28
CA PHE A 95 -0.17 -6.22 -7.18
C PHE A 95 -1.25 -6.28 -8.26
N GLY A 96 -0.86 -6.76 -9.44
CA GLY A 96 -1.75 -7.05 -10.55
C GLY A 96 -1.96 -5.90 -11.54
N TYR A 97 -2.38 -6.27 -12.76
CA TYR A 97 -2.48 -5.34 -13.88
C TYR A 97 -3.79 -4.56 -13.88
N VAL A 98 -3.81 -3.34 -13.35
CA VAL A 98 -4.98 -2.45 -13.48
C VAL A 98 -5.28 -2.10 -14.95
N SER A 99 -4.28 -2.21 -15.84
CA SER A 99 -4.37 -2.10 -17.30
C SER A 99 -3.15 -2.75 -17.98
N ASP A 100 -3.16 -2.89 -19.31
CA ASP A 100 -2.02 -3.39 -20.12
C ASP A 100 -0.74 -2.55 -19.96
N TYR A 101 -0.84 -1.36 -19.34
CA TYR A 101 0.28 -0.47 -19.02
C TYR A 101 0.56 -0.36 -17.52
N SER A 102 -0.14 -1.13 -16.68
CA SER A 102 0.11 -1.17 -15.24
C SER A 102 1.52 -1.69 -15.00
N SER A 103 2.33 -0.86 -14.36
CA SER A 103 3.70 -1.18 -13.96
C SER A 103 3.78 -1.84 -12.58
N PHE A 104 2.66 -2.31 -12.05
CA PHE A 104 2.65 -3.05 -10.79
C PHE A 104 3.17 -4.47 -11.00
N PRO A 105 3.79 -5.07 -9.97
CA PRO A 105 4.13 -6.47 -9.94
C PRO A 105 3.03 -7.37 -10.53
N PRO A 106 3.31 -8.17 -11.58
CA PRO A 106 2.34 -9.13 -12.10
C PRO A 106 1.95 -10.15 -11.05
N CYS A 107 0.78 -10.75 -11.27
CA CYS A 107 0.32 -11.92 -10.53
C CYS A 107 0.30 -13.12 -11.47
N SER A 108 0.64 -14.30 -10.95
CA SER A 108 0.60 -15.55 -11.72
C SER A 108 -0.61 -16.40 -11.34
N SER A 109 -0.89 -17.45 -12.11
CA SER A 109 -1.95 -18.42 -11.79
C SER A 109 -1.71 -19.18 -10.48
N THR A 110 -0.49 -19.15 -9.94
CA THR A 110 -0.12 -19.79 -8.67
C THR A 110 0.05 -18.79 -7.53
N SER A 111 -0.47 -17.56 -7.68
CA SER A 111 -0.38 -16.51 -6.66
C SER A 111 -0.90 -17.02 -5.31
N SER A 112 -0.15 -16.74 -4.25
CA SER A 112 -0.49 -17.10 -2.88
C SER A 112 -0.05 -16.04 -1.88
N PHE A 113 -0.70 -15.99 -0.71
CA PHE A 113 -0.27 -15.12 0.38
C PHE A 113 0.99 -15.66 1.06
N SER A 114 2.01 -14.80 1.17
CA SER A 114 3.23 -15.12 1.92
C SER A 114 3.11 -14.70 3.39
N PRO A 115 3.47 -15.56 4.36
CA PRO A 115 3.58 -15.18 5.77
C PRO A 115 4.58 -14.04 6.02
N SER A 116 5.54 -13.82 5.11
CA SER A 116 6.50 -12.71 5.18
C SER A 116 5.84 -11.33 5.13
N LEU A 117 4.56 -11.24 4.76
CA LEU A 117 3.77 -10.02 4.95
C LEU A 117 3.83 -9.52 6.40
N THR A 118 3.83 -10.43 7.38
CA THR A 118 3.88 -10.07 8.80
C THR A 118 5.20 -9.42 9.25
N SER A 119 6.25 -9.53 8.44
CA SER A 119 7.53 -8.84 8.66
C SER A 119 7.46 -7.35 8.31
N LEU A 120 6.47 -6.92 7.51
CA LEU A 120 6.33 -5.54 7.04
C LEU A 120 5.46 -4.73 8.03
N THR A 121 6.03 -4.44 9.19
CA THR A 121 5.30 -3.81 10.32
C THR A 121 4.86 -2.37 10.05
N TYR A 122 5.37 -1.71 9.00
CA TYR A 122 4.95 -0.37 8.58
C TYR A 122 4.00 -0.37 7.38
N LEU A 123 3.56 -1.55 6.92
CA LEU A 123 2.69 -1.68 5.77
C LEU A 123 1.33 -1.03 6.04
N ARG A 124 1.03 0.04 5.30
CA ARG A 124 -0.22 0.81 5.37
C ARG A 124 -1.23 0.39 4.32
N LYS A 125 -0.78 -0.06 3.16
CA LYS A 125 -1.67 -0.40 2.04
C LYS A 125 -1.29 -1.72 1.40
N LEU A 126 -2.30 -2.57 1.27
CA LEU A 126 -2.21 -3.84 0.57
C LEU A 126 -3.31 -3.91 -0.48
N PHE A 127 -2.90 -3.97 -1.75
CA PHE A 127 -3.78 -3.92 -2.90
C PHE A 127 -3.51 -5.10 -3.85
N PHE A 128 -4.57 -5.83 -4.21
CA PHE A 128 -4.53 -6.93 -5.17
C PHE A 128 -5.60 -6.77 -6.25
N TYR A 129 -5.18 -6.73 -7.52
CA TYR A 129 -6.08 -6.75 -8.67
C TYR A 129 -5.88 -8.02 -9.50
N LYS A 130 -6.89 -8.87 -9.63
CA LYS A 130 -6.81 -10.11 -10.44
C LYS A 130 -5.57 -10.98 -10.15
N CYS A 131 -5.25 -11.16 -8.87
CA CYS A 131 -4.15 -12.04 -8.46
C CYS A 131 -4.62 -13.44 -8.15
N PHE A 132 -5.82 -13.58 -7.58
CA PHE A 132 -6.42 -14.86 -7.24
C PHE A 132 -7.58 -15.14 -8.20
N THR A 133 -7.25 -15.57 -9.42
CA THR A 133 -8.23 -15.78 -10.50
C THR A 133 -8.55 -17.25 -10.79
N ASP A 134 -7.70 -18.18 -10.37
CA ASP A 134 -7.94 -19.61 -10.55
C ASP A 134 -8.95 -20.11 -9.50
N VAL A 135 -10.22 -20.14 -9.91
CA VAL A 135 -11.36 -20.57 -9.08
C VAL A 135 -11.28 -22.03 -8.60
N THR A 136 -10.34 -22.83 -9.11
CA THR A 136 -10.13 -24.19 -8.60
C THR A 136 -9.36 -24.21 -7.28
N THR A 137 -8.54 -23.17 -7.02
CA THR A 137 -7.57 -23.17 -5.90
C THR A 137 -8.12 -22.67 -4.58
N HIS A 138 -9.25 -21.96 -4.57
CA HIS A 138 -9.94 -21.44 -3.37
C HIS A 138 -8.98 -20.81 -2.34
N VAL A 139 -8.89 -19.48 -2.32
CA VAL A 139 -8.03 -18.72 -1.41
C VAL A 139 -8.84 -18.03 -0.32
N THR A 140 -8.43 -18.13 0.96
CA THR A 140 -9.00 -17.36 2.07
C THR A 140 -8.00 -16.36 2.61
N LEU A 141 -8.49 -15.31 3.29
CA LEU A 141 -7.62 -14.45 4.09
C LEU A 141 -7.02 -15.27 5.24
N PRO A 142 -5.69 -15.40 5.32
CA PRO A 142 -5.07 -16.23 6.35
C PRO A 142 -5.04 -15.49 7.69
N GLY A 143 -5.16 -16.24 8.80
CA GLY A 143 -5.28 -15.66 10.14
C GLY A 143 -4.12 -14.74 10.57
N TYR A 144 -2.93 -14.92 10.00
CA TYR A 144 -1.78 -14.06 10.25
C TYR A 144 -1.93 -12.63 9.70
N PHE A 145 -2.95 -12.35 8.88
CA PHE A 145 -3.29 -10.97 8.47
C PHE A 145 -3.60 -10.08 9.68
N SER A 146 -4.11 -10.66 10.78
CA SER A 146 -4.33 -9.93 12.03
C SER A 146 -3.05 -9.29 12.60
N ASN A 147 -1.85 -9.78 12.24
CA ASN A 147 -0.59 -9.17 12.66
C ASN A 147 -0.32 -7.81 11.97
N LEU A 148 -1.04 -7.51 10.88
CA LEU A 148 -0.98 -6.22 10.20
C LEU A 148 -1.99 -5.20 10.78
N SER A 149 -2.72 -5.59 11.83
CA SER A 149 -3.81 -4.79 12.41
C SER A 149 -3.39 -3.42 12.94
N THR A 150 -2.12 -3.27 13.34
CA THR A 150 -1.58 -2.03 13.91
C THR A 150 -1.12 -1.03 12.87
N SER A 151 -0.83 -1.45 11.64
CA SER A 151 -0.26 -0.60 10.59
C SER A 151 -1.18 -0.38 9.40
N LEU A 152 -2.00 -1.37 9.06
CA LEU A 152 -2.76 -1.35 7.81
C LEU A 152 -3.92 -0.34 7.86
N GLU A 153 -3.92 0.54 6.87
CA GLU A 153 -4.93 1.57 6.64
C GLU A 153 -5.83 1.23 5.45
N GLN A 154 -5.35 0.46 4.48
CA GLN A 154 -6.10 0.12 3.28
C GLN A 154 -5.90 -1.37 2.93
N LEU A 155 -7.02 -2.09 2.89
CA LEU A 155 -7.08 -3.47 2.42
C LEU A 155 -7.99 -3.53 1.19
N VAL A 156 -7.41 -3.82 0.04
CA VAL A 156 -8.10 -3.72 -1.25
C VAL A 156 -7.90 -4.97 -2.09
N PHE A 157 -9.01 -5.64 -2.41
CA PHE A 157 -9.09 -6.74 -3.36
C PHE A 157 -10.10 -6.40 -4.44
N ILE A 158 -9.67 -6.47 -5.70
CA ILE A 158 -10.52 -6.15 -6.85
C ILE A 158 -10.38 -7.27 -7.89
N GLU A 159 -11.51 -7.83 -8.31
CA GLU A 159 -11.62 -8.87 -9.34
C GLU A 159 -10.79 -10.11 -8.99
N ASN A 160 -10.89 -10.59 -7.74
CA ASN A 160 -10.23 -11.82 -7.27
C ASN A 160 -11.29 -12.91 -7.04
N PRO A 161 -11.77 -13.60 -8.08
CA PRO A 161 -12.89 -14.54 -7.97
C PRO A 161 -12.55 -15.83 -7.20
N ALA A 162 -11.28 -16.18 -7.04
CA ALA A 162 -10.86 -17.33 -6.22
C ALA A 162 -10.81 -16.99 -4.71
N LEU A 163 -10.92 -15.70 -4.35
CA LEU A 163 -10.93 -15.26 -2.96
C LEU A 163 -12.31 -15.48 -2.35
N PHE A 164 -12.39 -16.31 -1.31
CA PHE A 164 -13.62 -16.70 -0.62
C PHE A 164 -13.45 -16.66 0.91
N GLY A 165 -14.50 -17.06 1.62
CA GLY A 165 -14.53 -17.10 3.07
C GLY A 165 -15.16 -15.85 3.68
N SER A 166 -15.18 -15.80 5.01
CA SER A 166 -15.78 -14.70 5.77
C SER A 166 -14.72 -13.71 6.25
N LEU A 167 -15.13 -12.46 6.44
CA LEU A 167 -14.32 -11.40 7.06
C LEU A 167 -14.26 -11.50 8.60
N ASP A 168 -15.07 -12.38 9.19
CA ASP A 168 -15.16 -12.53 10.64
C ASP A 168 -13.82 -12.96 11.28
N GLY A 169 -13.58 -12.48 12.51
CA GLY A 169 -12.36 -12.73 13.28
C GLY A 169 -11.08 -12.04 12.76
N ILE A 170 -11.05 -11.57 11.51
CA ILE A 170 -9.86 -10.93 10.91
C ILE A 170 -10.01 -9.40 10.95
N ILE A 171 -11.07 -8.87 10.33
CA ILE A 171 -11.18 -7.43 10.02
C ILE A 171 -11.37 -6.56 11.27
N SER A 172 -12.03 -7.07 12.32
CA SER A 172 -12.32 -6.32 13.55
C SER A 172 -11.07 -5.83 14.30
N SER A 173 -9.90 -6.42 14.02
CA SER A 173 -8.63 -6.07 14.63
C SER A 173 -7.97 -4.81 14.05
N PHE A 174 -8.28 -4.44 12.79
CA PHE A 174 -7.58 -3.38 12.05
C PHE A 174 -8.03 -1.97 12.43
N LYS A 175 -7.67 -1.49 13.62
CA LYS A 175 -8.20 -0.23 14.17
C LYS A 175 -7.81 1.03 13.38
N ASN A 176 -6.76 0.96 12.56
CA ASN A 176 -6.31 2.06 11.70
C ASN A 176 -6.90 1.99 10.27
N LEU A 177 -7.78 1.04 9.99
CA LEU A 177 -8.32 0.83 8.65
C LEU A 177 -9.22 2.00 8.23
N LYS A 178 -8.85 2.64 7.13
CA LYS A 178 -9.58 3.72 6.46
C LYS A 178 -10.36 3.21 5.25
N ARG A 179 -9.86 2.18 4.56
CA ARG A 179 -10.50 1.64 3.35
C ARG A 179 -10.55 0.12 3.40
N LEU A 180 -11.77 -0.41 3.38
CA LEU A 180 -12.06 -1.83 3.24
C LEU A 180 -12.75 -2.04 1.89
N VAL A 181 -12.05 -2.65 0.93
CA VAL A 181 -12.53 -2.79 -0.45
C VAL A 181 -12.40 -4.24 -0.90
N PHE A 182 -13.52 -4.86 -1.20
CA PHE A 182 -13.65 -6.16 -1.85
C PHE A 182 -14.63 -6.01 -3.01
N VAL A 183 -14.16 -6.12 -4.24
CA VAL A 183 -14.96 -5.93 -5.46
C VAL A 183 -14.84 -7.16 -6.33
N GLY A 184 -15.94 -7.80 -6.70
CA GLY A 184 -15.90 -8.92 -7.66
C GLY A 184 -15.10 -10.12 -7.13
N SER A 185 -15.37 -10.51 -5.89
CA SER A 185 -14.76 -11.68 -5.22
C SER A 185 -15.88 -12.60 -4.72
N ASN A 186 -15.52 -13.76 -4.18
CA ASN A 186 -16.48 -14.73 -3.64
C ASN A 186 -16.52 -14.71 -2.10
N VAL A 187 -16.28 -13.54 -1.51
CA VAL A 187 -16.32 -13.36 -0.05
C VAL A 187 -17.78 -13.45 0.40
N THR A 188 -18.01 -14.20 1.47
CA THR A 188 -19.36 -14.55 1.95
C THR A 188 -19.49 -14.27 3.45
N GLY A 189 -20.66 -14.56 4.02
CA GLY A 189 -20.98 -14.31 5.41
C GLY A 189 -21.67 -12.95 5.62
N GLU A 190 -21.86 -12.60 6.89
CA GLU A 190 -22.38 -11.31 7.30
C GLU A 190 -21.23 -10.28 7.43
N ILE A 191 -21.57 -8.98 7.43
CA ILE A 191 -20.60 -7.95 7.82
C ILE A 191 -20.38 -8.10 9.34
N PRO A 192 -19.15 -8.40 9.81
CA PRO A 192 -18.91 -8.58 11.24
C PRO A 192 -19.23 -7.32 12.02
N TYR A 193 -19.85 -7.47 13.20
CA TYR A 193 -20.22 -6.33 14.04
C TYR A 193 -19.04 -5.40 14.36
N GLY A 194 -17.84 -5.98 14.52
CA GLY A 194 -16.59 -5.27 14.80
C GLY A 194 -16.12 -4.34 13.67
N VAL A 195 -16.65 -4.45 12.45
CA VAL A 195 -16.42 -3.44 11.39
C VAL A 195 -16.95 -2.07 11.83
N GLY A 196 -18.06 -2.03 12.57
CA GLY A 196 -18.62 -0.81 13.14
C GLY A 196 -17.82 -0.23 14.32
N GLU A 197 -16.70 -0.85 14.71
CA GLU A 197 -15.77 -0.33 15.71
C GLU A 197 -14.52 0.31 15.09
N LEU A 198 -14.39 0.29 13.76
CA LEU A 198 -13.25 0.85 13.05
C LEU A 198 -13.45 2.36 12.86
N SER A 199 -13.14 3.15 13.90
CA SER A 199 -13.44 4.59 13.95
C SER A 199 -12.77 5.43 12.86
N GLU A 200 -11.71 4.91 12.26
CA GLU A 200 -10.97 5.54 11.15
C GLU A 200 -11.55 5.22 9.77
N LEU A 201 -12.55 4.34 9.67
CA LEU A 201 -13.06 3.85 8.40
C LEU A 201 -13.80 4.93 7.62
N GLU A 202 -13.31 5.17 6.40
CA GLU A 202 -13.83 6.17 5.46
C GLU A 202 -14.58 5.53 4.29
N GLN A 203 -14.18 4.32 3.90
CA GLN A 203 -14.76 3.61 2.76
C GLN A 203 -15.00 2.14 3.09
N VAL A 204 -16.24 1.70 2.88
CA VAL A 204 -16.62 0.30 2.78
C VAL A 204 -17.19 0.04 1.39
N THR A 205 -16.51 -0.81 0.63
CA THR A 205 -16.96 -1.23 -0.70
C THR A 205 -16.87 -2.75 -0.76
N LEU A 206 -18.02 -3.42 -0.74
CA LEU A 206 -18.16 -4.87 -0.74
C LEU A 206 -18.93 -5.36 -1.97
N THR A 207 -19.01 -4.56 -3.03
CA THR A 207 -19.86 -4.81 -4.19
C THR A 207 -19.48 -6.08 -4.96
N ARG A 208 -20.48 -6.79 -5.49
CA ARG A 208 -20.30 -8.03 -6.27
C ARG A 208 -19.55 -9.10 -5.49
N ASN A 209 -20.12 -9.48 -4.34
CA ASN A 209 -19.66 -10.60 -3.53
C ASN A 209 -20.87 -11.48 -3.14
N GLU A 210 -20.68 -12.40 -2.20
CA GLU A 210 -21.71 -13.31 -1.68
C GLU A 210 -22.08 -12.97 -0.21
N PHE A 211 -21.99 -11.70 0.19
CA PHE A 211 -22.41 -11.29 1.54
C PHE A 211 -23.93 -11.43 1.71
N TYR A 212 -24.39 -11.78 2.91
CA TYR A 212 -25.80 -11.95 3.23
C TYR A 212 -26.13 -11.44 4.64
N GLY A 213 -27.40 -11.55 5.03
CA GLY A 213 -27.89 -11.13 6.34
C GLY A 213 -28.13 -9.63 6.42
N LYS A 214 -28.22 -9.10 7.65
CA LYS A 214 -28.51 -7.69 7.90
C LYS A 214 -27.24 -6.86 7.94
N VAL A 215 -27.32 -5.62 7.50
CA VAL A 215 -26.25 -4.64 7.70
C VAL A 215 -26.24 -4.22 9.18
N PRO A 216 -25.11 -4.28 9.89
CA PRO A 216 -25.07 -3.97 11.32
C PRO A 216 -25.28 -2.48 11.57
N GLU A 217 -26.11 -2.14 12.57
CA GLU A 217 -26.36 -0.74 12.96
C GLU A 217 -25.10 0.02 13.36
N SER A 218 -24.08 -0.69 13.87
CA SER A 218 -22.80 -0.12 14.24
C SER A 218 -22.07 0.54 13.07
N LEU A 219 -22.32 0.10 11.83
CA LEU A 219 -21.72 0.70 10.64
C LEU A 219 -22.17 2.16 10.45
N GLY A 220 -23.43 2.49 10.75
CA GLY A 220 -23.93 3.86 10.70
C GLY A 220 -23.42 4.79 11.81
N LYS A 221 -22.69 4.25 12.81
CA LYS A 221 -22.08 5.04 13.87
C LYS A 221 -20.70 5.60 13.47
N LEU A 222 -20.13 5.13 12.36
CA LEU A 222 -18.81 5.55 11.88
C LEU A 222 -18.88 6.95 11.25
N LYS A 223 -18.46 7.97 12.00
CA LYS A 223 -18.62 9.39 11.62
C LYS A 223 -17.71 9.85 10.48
N LYS A 224 -16.63 9.12 10.19
CA LYS A 224 -15.72 9.39 9.08
C LYS A 224 -16.14 8.69 7.77
N LEU A 225 -17.21 7.89 7.80
CA LEU A 225 -17.62 7.08 6.66
C LEU A 225 -18.18 7.97 5.55
N LYS A 226 -17.56 7.87 4.38
CA LYS A 226 -17.83 8.71 3.20
C LYS A 226 -18.43 7.92 2.04
N VAL A 227 -18.04 6.65 1.92
CA VAL A 227 -18.46 5.75 0.85
C VAL A 227 -18.93 4.44 1.44
N VAL A 228 -20.18 4.09 1.14
CA VAL A 228 -20.76 2.77 1.39
C VAL A 228 -21.27 2.22 0.06
N ASP A 229 -20.70 1.12 -0.39
CA ASP A 229 -21.13 0.42 -1.59
C ASP A 229 -21.25 -1.07 -1.27
N LEU A 230 -22.49 -1.50 -1.04
CA LEU A 230 -22.86 -2.88 -0.70
C LEU A 230 -23.59 -3.55 -1.87
N SER A 231 -23.57 -2.92 -3.05
CA SER A 231 -24.38 -3.33 -4.19
C SER A 231 -24.05 -4.75 -4.69
N TYR A 232 -24.99 -5.42 -5.35
CA TYR A 232 -24.78 -6.76 -5.91
C TYR A 232 -24.31 -7.78 -4.86
N ASN A 233 -25.11 -7.95 -3.80
CA ASN A 233 -24.92 -8.97 -2.76
C ASN A 233 -26.28 -9.60 -2.41
N GLY A 234 -26.31 -10.41 -1.36
CA GLY A 234 -27.50 -11.03 -0.78
C GLY A 234 -27.99 -10.37 0.51
N PHE A 235 -27.65 -9.11 0.80
CA PHE A 235 -28.11 -8.45 2.04
C PHE A 235 -29.64 -8.34 2.09
N GLU A 236 -30.21 -8.47 3.29
CA GLU A 236 -31.65 -8.50 3.53
C GLU A 236 -32.07 -7.67 4.75
N GLY A 237 -33.39 -7.45 4.87
CA GLY A 237 -34.00 -6.66 5.93
C GLY A 237 -33.89 -5.14 5.68
N ASN A 238 -34.19 -4.36 6.73
CA ASN A 238 -34.15 -2.90 6.63
C ASN A 238 -32.72 -2.37 6.60
N VAL A 239 -32.52 -1.28 5.85
CA VAL A 239 -31.32 -0.45 5.98
C VAL A 239 -31.31 0.18 7.37
N PRO A 240 -30.20 0.13 8.14
CA PRO A 240 -30.15 0.70 9.48
C PRO A 240 -30.46 2.19 9.51
N ASP A 241 -31.32 2.62 10.43
CA ASP A 241 -31.68 4.04 10.60
C ASP A 241 -30.44 4.90 10.91
N SER A 242 -29.41 4.30 11.52
CA SER A 242 -28.12 4.94 11.79
C SER A 242 -27.39 5.42 10.54
N PHE A 243 -27.74 4.94 9.34
CA PHE A 243 -27.18 5.46 8.09
C PHE A 243 -27.59 6.92 7.84
N GLY A 244 -28.77 7.33 8.33
CA GLY A 244 -29.20 8.72 8.32
C GLY A 244 -28.33 9.64 9.21
N GLU A 245 -27.55 9.09 10.13
CA GLU A 245 -26.68 9.86 11.04
C GLU A 245 -25.24 10.02 10.54
N ILE A 246 -24.91 9.50 9.35
CA ILE A 246 -23.56 9.57 8.78
C ILE A 246 -23.41 10.89 8.04
N THR A 247 -22.78 11.86 8.70
CA THR A 247 -22.70 13.25 8.20
C THR A 247 -21.74 13.45 7.03
N GLU A 248 -20.74 12.59 6.86
CA GLU A 248 -19.72 12.69 5.79
C GLU A 248 -20.06 11.83 4.54
N LEU A 249 -21.18 11.11 4.55
CA LEU A 249 -21.54 10.18 3.48
C LEU A 249 -21.87 10.93 2.19
N PHE A 250 -21.09 10.70 1.12
CA PHE A 250 -21.37 11.26 -0.20
C PHE A 250 -21.72 10.19 -1.24
N LYS A 251 -21.44 8.91 -0.96
CA LYS A 251 -21.85 7.79 -1.81
C LYS A 251 -22.47 6.68 -0.97
N LEU A 252 -23.71 6.35 -1.29
CA LEU A 252 -24.42 5.18 -0.77
C LEU A 252 -24.99 4.38 -1.94
N ASP A 253 -24.49 3.17 -2.16
CA ASP A 253 -25.04 2.23 -3.13
C ASP A 253 -25.42 0.92 -2.44
N LEU A 254 -26.72 0.65 -2.42
CA LEU A 254 -27.33 -0.53 -1.82
C LEU A 254 -28.07 -1.38 -2.88
N SER A 255 -27.93 -1.03 -4.16
CA SER A 255 -28.68 -1.63 -5.26
C SER A 255 -28.39 -3.13 -5.43
N SER A 256 -29.30 -3.87 -6.05
CA SER A 256 -29.11 -5.31 -6.29
C SER A 256 -28.82 -6.12 -5.02
N ASN A 257 -29.70 -5.95 -4.03
CA ASN A 257 -29.80 -6.71 -2.78
C ASN A 257 -31.27 -7.04 -2.50
N HIS A 258 -31.55 -7.68 -1.36
CA HIS A 258 -32.90 -8.01 -0.87
C HIS A 258 -33.37 -7.08 0.25
N PHE A 259 -32.90 -5.82 0.26
CA PHE A 259 -33.34 -4.84 1.24
C PHE A 259 -34.84 -4.53 1.10
N ASP A 260 -35.50 -4.34 2.24
CA ASP A 260 -36.89 -3.92 2.34
C ASP A 260 -37.05 -2.68 3.26
N GLY A 261 -38.30 -2.27 3.50
CA GLY A 261 -38.60 -1.13 4.35
C GLY A 261 -38.30 0.24 3.73
N LYS A 262 -37.98 1.22 4.59
CA LYS A 262 -37.71 2.62 4.21
C LYS A 262 -36.34 3.01 4.72
N ILE A 263 -35.63 3.82 3.94
CA ILE A 263 -34.39 4.47 4.40
C ILE A 263 -34.81 5.67 5.25
N GLN A 264 -34.40 5.68 6.53
CA GLN A 264 -34.55 6.85 7.38
C GLN A 264 -33.36 7.79 7.17
N MET A 265 -33.65 9.06 6.89
CA MET A 265 -32.65 10.12 6.77
C MET A 265 -32.95 11.16 7.85
N VAL A 266 -31.94 11.58 8.60
CA VAL A 266 -32.07 12.52 9.72
C VAL A 266 -31.53 13.90 9.33
#